data_AF-A0A8R7PWA9-F1
#
_entry.id   AF-A0A8R7PWA9-F1
#
_cell.length_a   1.000
_cell.length_b   1.000
_cell.length_c   1.000
_cell.angle_alpha   90.00
_cell.angle_beta   90.00
_cell.angle_gamma   90.00
#
_symmetry.space_group_name_H-M   'P 1'
#
loop_
_entity.id
_entity.type
_entity.pdbx_description
1 polymer ?
#
loop_
_entity_poly.entity_id
_entity_poly.type
_entity_poly.pdbx_seq_one_letter_code
_entity_poly.pdbx_strand_id
1 'polypeptide(L)'
;MSPSTMLPGVKILALEVRFAVRNDVKMIPIVLRCFPNVETLHIISGETDQSTGKINLKFWLESGTIECIESRIKLLVFHGFQGDRSELALLKFFIESAFVLEEAVVLLAADPTDEMIRKVMFLFLHGTGQ
;
A
#
# COMPACT_ATOMS: atom_id res chain seq x y z
N MET A 1 -7.81 11.13 -16.52
CA MET A 1 -8.91 10.14 -16.65
C MET A 1 -10.20 10.90 -16.80
N SER A 2 -11.11 10.44 -17.65
CA SER A 2 -12.45 11.05 -17.76
C SER A 2 -13.35 10.52 -16.63
N PRO A 3 -14.28 11.31 -16.07
CA PRO A 3 -15.19 10.86 -15.00
C PRO A 3 -15.98 9.60 -15.36
N SER A 4 -16.23 9.37 -16.66
CA SER A 4 -16.94 8.22 -17.20
C SER A 4 -16.21 6.88 -17.10
N THR A 5 -14.90 6.87 -16.82
CA THR A 5 -14.13 5.63 -16.62
C THR A 5 -13.85 5.33 -15.15
N MET A 6 -14.33 6.19 -14.25
CA MET A 6 -14.18 6.03 -12.80
C MET A 6 -15.38 5.29 -12.22
N LEU A 7 -15.16 4.52 -11.17
CA LEU A 7 -16.19 3.78 -10.45
C LEU A 7 -16.33 4.32 -9.02
N PRO A 8 -17.03 5.45 -8.83
CA PRO A 8 -17.11 6.14 -7.54
C PRO A 8 -17.92 5.39 -6.47
N GLY A 9 -18.65 4.34 -6.84
CA GLY A 9 -19.42 3.52 -5.89
C GLY A 9 -18.57 2.54 -5.06
N VAL A 10 -17.32 2.31 -5.45
CA VAL A 10 -16.44 1.36 -4.74
C VAL A 10 -15.85 2.03 -3.51
N LYS A 11 -16.22 1.49 -2.34
CA LYS A 11 -15.71 1.94 -1.03
C LYS A 11 -14.67 1.01 -0.42
N ILE A 12 -14.74 -0.28 -0.76
CA ILE A 12 -13.81 -1.30 -0.27
C ILE A 12 -13.12 -1.90 -1.48
N LEU A 13 -11.80 -1.93 -1.46
CA LEU A 13 -10.98 -2.47 -2.53
C LEU A 13 -9.93 -3.42 -1.96
N ALA A 14 -9.74 -4.56 -2.60
CA ALA A 14 -8.65 -5.48 -2.31
C ALA A 14 -7.76 -5.63 -3.54
N LEU A 15 -6.44 -5.50 -3.36
CA LEU A 15 -5.44 -5.67 -4.40
C LEU A 15 -4.43 -6.74 -3.98
N GLU A 16 -4.34 -7.80 -4.76
CA GLU A 16 -3.24 -8.75 -4.67
C GLU A 16 -2.07 -8.24 -5.50
N VAL A 17 -0.88 -8.18 -4.88
CA VAL A 17 0.28 -7.51 -5.44
C VAL A 17 1.51 -8.35 -5.21
N ARG A 18 2.18 -8.75 -6.29
CA ARG A 18 3.49 -9.40 -6.23
C ARG A 18 4.56 -8.32 -6.10
N PHE A 19 5.02 -8.05 -4.87
CA PHE A 19 5.95 -6.95 -4.60
C PHE A 19 7.34 -7.12 -5.23
N ALA A 20 7.73 -8.35 -5.63
CA ALA A 20 8.95 -8.59 -6.40
C ALA A 20 8.79 -8.29 -7.90
N VAL A 21 7.56 -8.04 -8.38
CA VAL A 21 7.25 -7.71 -9.77
C VAL A 21 6.99 -6.20 -9.89
N ARG A 22 7.96 -5.48 -10.46
CA ARG A 22 7.93 -4.02 -10.57
C ARG A 22 6.65 -3.50 -11.23
N ASN A 23 6.16 -4.17 -12.25
CA ASN A 23 4.98 -3.72 -12.98
C ASN A 23 3.68 -3.85 -12.17
N ASP A 24 3.56 -4.89 -11.35
CA ASP A 24 2.40 -5.08 -10.47
C ASP A 24 2.33 -3.96 -9.43
N VAL A 25 3.47 -3.62 -8.84
CA VAL A 25 3.57 -2.52 -7.89
C VAL A 25 3.20 -1.18 -8.55
N LYS A 26 3.61 -0.96 -9.82
CA LYS A 26 3.23 0.23 -10.60
C LYS A 26 1.73 0.33 -10.91
N MET A 27 0.99 -0.77 -10.84
CA MET A 27 -0.45 -0.77 -11.12
C MET A 27 -1.27 -0.21 -9.96
N ILE A 28 -0.80 -0.31 -8.72
CA ILE A 28 -1.52 0.20 -7.53
C ILE A 28 -2.02 1.64 -7.72
N PRO A 29 -1.18 2.65 -8.04
CA PRO A 29 -1.66 4.02 -8.20
C PRO A 29 -2.58 4.20 -9.41
N ILE A 30 -2.47 3.35 -10.43
CA ILE A 30 -3.36 3.39 -11.61
C ILE A 30 -4.75 2.90 -11.22
N VAL A 31 -4.81 1.77 -10.50
CA VAL A 31 -6.05 1.16 -10.03
C VAL A 31 -6.76 2.08 -9.03
N LEU A 32 -6.04 2.66 -8.07
CA LEU A 32 -6.63 3.58 -7.08
C LEU A 32 -7.23 4.83 -7.73
N ARG A 33 -6.67 5.35 -8.82
CA ARG A 33 -7.28 6.46 -9.56
C ARG A 33 -8.61 6.11 -10.22
N CYS A 34 -8.91 4.83 -10.46
CA CYS A 34 -10.21 4.40 -10.96
C CYS A 34 -11.30 4.40 -9.87
N PHE A 35 -10.92 4.39 -8.60
CA PHE A 35 -11.81 4.22 -7.46
C PHE A 35 -11.64 5.39 -6.47
N PRO A 36 -12.16 6.58 -6.79
CA PRO A 36 -11.84 7.81 -6.05
C PRO A 36 -12.40 7.84 -4.62
N ASN A 37 -13.34 6.96 -4.28
CA ASN A 37 -14.05 6.95 -2.99
C ASN A 37 -13.71 5.72 -2.12
N VAL A 38 -12.57 5.07 -2.36
CA VAL A 38 -12.13 3.96 -1.49
C VAL A 38 -11.88 4.49 -0.08
N GLU A 39 -12.54 3.87 0.89
CA GLU A 39 -12.40 4.15 2.33
C GLU A 39 -11.63 3.02 3.04
N THR A 40 -11.73 1.78 2.54
CA THR A 40 -11.00 0.62 3.06
C THR A 40 -10.20 -0.05 1.95
N LEU A 41 -8.89 -0.14 2.15
CA LEU A 41 -7.97 -0.78 1.22
C LEU A 41 -7.34 -2.03 1.86
N HIS A 42 -7.55 -3.16 1.21
CA HIS A 42 -6.80 -4.39 1.49
C HIS A 42 -5.68 -4.54 0.46
N ILE A 43 -4.46 -4.73 0.94
CA ILE A 43 -3.30 -5.13 0.12
C ILE A 43 -2.95 -6.56 0.50
N ILE A 44 -2.82 -7.44 -0.47
CA ILE A 44 -2.48 -8.85 -0.25
C ILE A 44 -1.13 -9.11 -0.91
N SER A 45 -0.13 -9.53 -0.14
CA SER A 45 1.17 -9.92 -0.68
C SER A 45 1.03 -11.21 -1.47
N GLY A 46 1.23 -11.12 -2.79
CA GLY A 46 1.19 -12.27 -3.69
C GLY A 46 2.56 -12.94 -3.80
N GLU A 47 2.57 -14.27 -3.93
CA GLU A 47 3.79 -15.04 -4.18
C GLU A 47 4.33 -14.83 -5.61
N THR A 48 5.64 -14.93 -5.78
CA THR A 48 6.27 -14.87 -7.10
C THR A 48 7.57 -15.63 -7.12
N ASP A 49 7.79 -16.41 -8.18
CA ASP A 49 9.01 -17.16 -8.47
C ASP A 49 10.07 -16.29 -9.18
N GLN A 50 9.66 -15.16 -9.75
CA GLN A 50 10.50 -14.25 -10.51
C GLN A 50 10.53 -12.85 -9.89
N SER A 51 11.74 -12.26 -9.83
CA SER A 51 11.94 -10.88 -9.38
C SER A 51 12.39 -10.00 -10.53
N THR A 52 11.64 -8.93 -10.83
CA THR A 52 11.97 -7.99 -11.93
C THR A 52 12.56 -6.67 -11.40
N GLY A 53 13.09 -6.69 -10.17
CA GLY A 53 13.64 -5.54 -9.45
C GLY A 53 12.67 -4.90 -8.46
N LYS A 54 13.22 -4.28 -7.41
CA LYS A 54 12.47 -3.71 -6.27
C LYS A 54 12.17 -2.23 -6.47
N ILE A 55 10.98 -1.79 -6.05
CA ILE A 55 10.56 -0.38 -6.02
C ILE A 55 10.89 0.23 -4.65
N ASN A 56 11.33 1.49 -4.64
CA ASN A 56 11.60 2.26 -3.42
C ASN A 56 10.56 3.38 -3.20
N LEU A 57 10.64 4.07 -2.06
CA LEU A 57 9.70 5.14 -1.68
C LEU A 57 9.59 6.27 -2.71
N LYS A 58 10.70 6.62 -3.39
CA LYS A 58 10.74 7.73 -4.35
C LYS A 58 9.76 7.54 -5.51
N PHE A 59 9.57 6.30 -5.98
CA PHE A 59 8.59 5.98 -7.01
C PHE A 59 7.15 6.35 -6.60
N TRP A 60 6.80 6.09 -5.34
CA TRP A 60 5.44 6.36 -4.84
C TRP A 60 5.16 7.85 -4.76
N LEU A 61 6.14 8.63 -4.28
CA LEU A 61 6.07 10.08 -4.23
C LEU A 61 5.97 10.70 -5.64
N GLU A 62 6.71 10.15 -6.62
CA GLU A 62 6.66 10.59 -8.02
C GLU A 62 5.34 10.25 -8.74
N SER A 63 4.50 9.38 -8.15
CA SER A 63 3.21 9.03 -8.74
C SER A 63 2.19 10.18 -8.70
N GLY A 64 2.51 11.28 -7.99
CA GLY A 64 1.63 12.42 -7.80
C GLY A 64 0.48 12.11 -6.85
N THR A 65 -0.36 13.11 -6.61
CA THR A 65 -1.46 13.01 -5.66
C THR A 65 -2.57 12.08 -6.16
N ILE A 66 -3.11 11.29 -5.24
CA ILE A 66 -4.22 10.36 -5.50
C ILE A 66 -5.28 10.63 -4.43
N GLU A 67 -6.39 11.23 -4.84
CA GLU A 67 -7.42 11.78 -3.93
C GLU A 67 -7.88 10.77 -2.87
N CYS A 68 -8.13 9.52 -3.28
CA CYS A 68 -8.61 8.50 -2.34
C CYS A 68 -7.57 8.18 -1.26
N ILE A 69 -6.28 8.22 -1.59
CA ILE A 69 -5.20 7.99 -0.62
C ILE A 69 -5.18 9.14 0.39
N GLU A 70 -5.13 10.39 -0.09
CA GLU A 70 -4.95 11.55 0.79
C GLU A 70 -6.15 11.81 1.70
N SER A 71 -7.37 11.63 1.18
CA SER A 71 -8.57 12.22 1.81
C SER A 71 -9.72 11.24 2.08
N ARG A 72 -9.58 9.95 1.73
CA ARG A 72 -10.69 8.99 1.82
C ARG A 72 -10.35 7.70 2.57
N ILE A 73 -9.16 7.14 2.37
CA ILE A 73 -8.77 5.87 2.98
C ILE A 73 -8.60 6.05 4.49
N LYS A 74 -9.46 5.38 5.25
CA LYS A 74 -9.47 5.35 6.72
C LYS A 74 -8.86 4.09 7.29
N LEU A 75 -8.96 2.98 6.55
CA LEU A 75 -8.43 1.69 6.95
C LEU A 75 -7.55 1.10 5.85
N LEU A 76 -6.30 0.80 6.20
CA LEU A 76 -5.38 0.00 5.40
C LEU A 76 -5.15 -1.35 6.10
N VAL A 77 -5.40 -2.45 5.41
CA VAL A 77 -5.05 -3.79 5.90
C VAL A 77 -4.06 -4.44 4.93
N PHE A 78 -2.88 -4.76 5.42
CA PHE A 78 -1.84 -5.45 4.66
C PHE A 78 -1.78 -6.91 5.08
N HIS A 79 -2.15 -7.81 4.18
CA HIS A 79 -2.16 -9.26 4.38
C HIS A 79 -0.88 -9.92 3.87
N GLY A 80 -0.35 -10.86 4.65
CA GLY A 80 0.78 -11.69 4.24
C GLY A 80 2.10 -10.93 4.14
N PHE A 81 2.28 -9.89 4.96
CA PHE A 81 3.47 -9.04 4.91
C PHE A 81 4.76 -9.85 5.19
N GLN A 82 5.71 -9.79 4.28
CA GLN A 82 6.98 -10.54 4.30
C GLN A 82 8.18 -9.69 4.77
N GLY A 83 8.01 -8.37 4.91
CA GLY A 83 9.03 -7.46 5.41
C GLY A 83 10.07 -7.04 4.38
N ASP A 84 9.75 -7.16 3.09
CA ASP A 84 10.63 -6.70 2.03
C ASP A 84 10.62 -5.17 1.88
N ARG A 85 11.61 -4.64 1.15
CA ARG A 85 11.80 -3.19 1.00
C ARG A 85 10.65 -2.51 0.25
N SER A 86 10.02 -3.18 -0.70
CA SER A 86 8.92 -2.63 -1.50
C SER A 86 7.61 -2.65 -0.72
N GLU A 87 7.35 -3.70 0.07
CA GLU A 87 6.22 -3.72 1.01
C GLU A 87 6.35 -2.62 2.07
N LEU A 88 7.54 -2.47 2.68
CA LEU A 88 7.83 -1.39 3.62
C LEU A 88 7.67 -0.01 3.00
N ALA A 89 8.12 0.17 1.76
CA ALA A 89 8.00 1.44 1.04
C ALA A 89 6.52 1.79 0.79
N LEU A 90 5.66 0.80 0.50
CA LEU A 90 4.23 1.02 0.36
C LEU A 90 3.61 1.44 1.69
N LEU A 91 3.83 0.69 2.77
CA LEU A 91 3.28 1.01 4.09
C LEU A 91 3.69 2.42 4.52
N LYS A 92 4.99 2.74 4.38
CA LYS A 92 5.51 4.06 4.69
C LYS A 92 4.83 5.16 3.87
N PHE A 93 4.67 4.96 2.56
CA PHE A 93 3.97 5.90 1.70
C PHE A 93 2.53 6.17 2.16
N PHE A 94 1.76 5.13 2.49
CA PHE A 94 0.38 5.29 2.97
C PHE A 94 0.32 6.00 4.32
N ILE A 95 1.20 5.66 5.26
CA ILE A 95 1.26 6.33 6.56
C ILE A 95 1.60 7.83 6.40
N GLU A 96 2.49 8.16 5.48
CA GLU A 96 2.91 9.55 5.22
C GLU A 96 1.89 10.34 4.39
N SER A 97 1.13 9.68 3.51
CA SER A 97 0.30 10.35 2.50
C SER A 97 -1.20 10.27 2.77
N ALA A 98 -1.67 9.30 3.55
CA ALA A 98 -3.09 9.15 3.85
C ALA A 98 -3.47 9.92 5.12
N PHE A 99 -3.84 11.20 4.94
CA PHE A 99 -4.05 12.14 6.05
C PHE A 99 -5.27 11.83 6.94
N VAL A 100 -6.20 11.03 6.44
CA VAL A 100 -7.40 10.60 7.18
C VAL A 100 -7.34 9.12 7.60
N LEU A 101 -6.16 8.50 7.52
CA LEU A 101 -5.95 7.12 7.93
C LEU A 101 -6.16 7.00 9.44
N GLU A 102 -7.20 6.26 9.84
CA GLU A 102 -7.56 6.01 11.24
C GLU A 102 -6.85 4.76 11.76
N GLU A 103 -6.73 3.73 10.92
CA GLU A 103 -6.15 2.45 11.30
C GLU A 103 -5.32 1.82 10.16
N ALA A 104 -4.16 1.26 10.54
CA ALA A 104 -3.31 0.47 9.67
C ALA A 104 -3.02 -0.88 10.32
N VAL A 105 -3.53 -1.96 9.74
CA VAL A 105 -3.37 -3.33 10.22
C VAL A 105 -2.38 -4.06 9.33
N VAL A 106 -1.35 -4.66 9.92
CA VAL A 106 -0.37 -5.48 9.19
C VAL A 106 -0.42 -6.90 9.72
N LEU A 107 -0.87 -7.82 8.88
CA LEU A 107 -0.91 -9.25 9.15
C LEU A 107 0.35 -9.87 8.53
N LEU A 108 1.23 -10.35 9.40
CA LEU A 108 2.50 -10.95 8.99
C LEU A 108 2.29 -12.30 8.31
N ALA A 109 3.26 -12.72 7.50
CA ALA A 109 3.32 -14.09 6.98
C ALA A 109 3.33 -15.14 8.11
N ALA A 110 3.00 -16.39 7.79
CA ALA A 110 2.76 -17.46 8.77
C ALA A 110 3.95 -17.76 9.71
N ASP A 111 5.18 -17.48 9.28
CA ASP A 111 6.39 -17.64 10.08
C ASP A 111 7.16 -16.30 10.15
N PRO A 112 6.71 -15.36 11.00
CA PRO A 112 7.28 -14.02 11.03
C PRO A 112 8.63 -14.02 11.75
N THR A 113 9.62 -13.39 11.13
CA THR A 113 10.92 -13.17 11.79
C THR A 113 10.87 -12.01 12.78
N ASP A 114 11.70 -12.04 13.82
CA ASP A 114 11.87 -10.92 14.76
C ASP A 114 12.21 -9.61 14.06
N GLU A 115 12.96 -9.67 12.96
CA GLU A 115 13.29 -8.51 12.14
C GLU A 115 12.03 -7.90 11.51
N MET A 116 11.11 -8.72 10.99
CA MET A 116 9.84 -8.26 10.43
C MET A 116 9.00 -7.56 11.50
N ILE A 117 8.87 -8.17 12.68
CA ILE A 117 8.13 -7.59 13.80
C ILE A 117 8.72 -6.23 14.18
N ARG A 118 10.06 -6.15 14.34
CA ARG A 118 10.76 -4.90 14.64
C ARG A 118 10.55 -3.83 13.57
N LYS A 119 10.60 -4.21 12.28
CA LYS A 119 10.36 -3.28 11.17
C LYS A 119 8.95 -2.68 11.22
N VAL A 120 7.93 -3.51 11.44
CA VAL A 120 6.54 -3.05 11.56
C VAL A 120 6.35 -2.17 12.79
N MET A 121 6.86 -2.59 13.96
CA MET A 121 6.83 -1.77 15.17
C MET A 121 7.54 -0.43 15.00
N PHE A 122 8.73 -0.44 14.40
CA PHE A 122 9.50 0.77 14.13
C PHE A 122 8.73 1.72 13.21
N LEU A 123 8.11 1.17 12.16
CA LEU A 123 7.31 1.96 11.22
C LEU A 123 6.12 2.63 11.91
N PHE A 124 5.42 1.94 12.80
CA PHE A 124 4.28 2.54 13.51
C PHE A 124 4.66 3.45 14.68
N LEU A 125 5.77 3.19 15.36
CA LEU A 125 6.25 4.02 16.48
C LEU A 125 6.96 5.29 16.02
N HIS A 126 7.60 5.26 14.84
CA HIS A 126 8.44 6.36 14.35
C HIS A 126 8.00 6.91 12.99
N GLY A 127 6.95 6.35 12.38
CA GLY A 127 6.43 6.78 11.08
C GLY A 127 5.69 8.11 11.07
N THR A 128 5.42 8.70 12.24
CA THR A 128 4.87 10.05 12.35
C THR A 128 5.99 11.05 12.63
N GLY A 129 6.64 11.57 11.58
CA GLY A 129 7.51 12.74 11.72
C GLY A 129 8.65 12.86 10.72
N GLN A 130 8.39 13.54 9.61
CA GLN A 130 9.04 14.80 9.24
C GLN A 130 8.20 15.55 8.21
#